data_AF-A0A960SYV9-F1
#
_entry.id   AF-A0A960SYV9-F1
#
_cell.length_a   1.000
_cell.length_b   1.000
_cell.length_c   1.000
_cell.angle_alpha   90.00
_cell.angle_beta   90.00
_cell.angle_gamma   90.00
#
_symmetry.space_group_name_H-M   'P 1'
#
loop_
_entity.id
_entity.type
_entity.pdbx_description
1 polymer ?
#
loop_
_entity_poly.entity_id
_entity_poly.type
_entity_poly.pdbx_seq_one_letter_code
_entity_poly.pdbx_strand_id
1 'polypeptide(L)'
;MPLRRFILLLVFLGPAAAADEFSARATPLLSKYCYECHGAEKQKGGIETHHLTSTDAAFRHHRFLEAIAEQVESGDMPPDDEDVLPTDAERQELVSGIRSILKKLETGDFPRNAGRTTVR
;
A
#
# COMPACT_ATOMS: atom_id res chain seq x y z
N MET A 1 35.11 -40.60 -25.49
CA MET A 1 33.74 -40.46 -24.93
C MET A 1 33.77 -39.41 -23.82
N PRO A 2 33.46 -38.13 -24.08
CA PRO A 2 33.36 -37.14 -23.01
C PRO A 2 31.97 -37.21 -22.36
N LEU A 3 31.99 -37.44 -21.05
CA LEU A 3 30.83 -37.54 -20.16
C LEU A 3 29.96 -36.28 -20.24
N ARG A 4 28.68 -36.47 -20.58
CA ARG A 4 27.60 -35.48 -20.48
C ARG A 4 27.40 -35.09 -19.02
N ARG A 5 27.69 -33.82 -18.68
CA ARG A 5 27.30 -33.23 -17.39
C ARG A 5 25.80 -32.94 -17.43
N PHE A 6 25.03 -33.69 -16.65
CA PHE A 6 23.63 -33.38 -16.36
C PHE A 6 23.58 -32.15 -15.45
N ILE A 7 23.14 -31.01 -15.99
CA ILE A 7 22.80 -29.83 -15.19
C ILE A 7 21.44 -30.11 -14.56
N LEU A 8 21.45 -30.38 -13.25
CA LEU A 8 20.26 -30.55 -12.44
C LEU A 8 19.77 -29.15 -12.05
N LEU A 9 18.71 -28.69 -12.70
CA LEU A 9 18.09 -27.39 -12.49
C LEU A 9 17.29 -27.45 -11.17
N LEU A 10 17.97 -27.13 -10.06
CA LEU A 10 17.36 -26.96 -8.74
C LEU A 10 16.48 -25.71 -8.76
N VAL A 11 15.18 -25.90 -8.92
CA VAL A 11 14.17 -24.87 -8.68
C VAL A 11 14.10 -24.64 -7.17
N PHE A 12 14.74 -23.56 -6.70
CA PHE A 12 14.57 -23.08 -5.33
C PHE A 12 13.17 -22.47 -5.20
N LEU A 13 12.25 -23.22 -4.61
CA LEU A 13 10.97 -22.70 -4.16
C LEU A 13 11.20 -21.99 -2.81
N GLY A 14 11.58 -20.71 -2.88
CA GLY A 14 11.75 -19.86 -1.71
C GLY A 14 10.42 -19.61 -0.99
N PRO A 15 10.44 -19.32 0.32
CA PRO A 15 9.23 -19.02 1.06
C PRO A 15 8.61 -17.73 0.51
N ALA A 16 7.34 -17.80 0.10
CA ALA A 16 6.55 -16.62 -0.17
C ALA A 16 6.36 -15.88 1.15
N ALA A 17 7.17 -14.85 1.41
CA ALA A 17 6.85 -13.86 2.41
C ALA A 17 5.43 -13.38 2.11
N ALA A 18 4.51 -13.49 3.08
CA ALA A 18 3.16 -12.99 2.92
C ALA A 18 3.28 -11.51 2.52
N ALA A 19 2.86 -11.20 1.29
CA ALA A 19 2.97 -9.84 0.77
C ALA A 19 2.14 -8.91 1.66
N ASP A 20 2.71 -7.76 2.02
CA ASP A 20 1.99 -6.71 2.72
C ASP A 20 0.81 -6.26 1.84
N GLU A 21 -0.40 -6.57 2.30
CA GLU A 21 -1.61 -6.47 1.48
C GLU A 21 -1.99 -5.01 1.18
N PHE A 22 -1.74 -4.09 2.11
CA PHE A 22 -1.86 -2.66 1.83
C PHE A 22 -0.83 -2.22 0.80
N SER A 23 0.44 -2.56 1.02
CA SER A 23 1.53 -2.14 0.15
C SER A 23 1.40 -2.68 -1.27
N ALA A 24 0.83 -3.88 -1.43
CA ALA A 24 0.63 -4.48 -2.74
C ALA A 24 -0.46 -3.78 -3.57
N ARG A 25 -1.47 -3.19 -2.91
CA ARG A 25 -2.67 -2.64 -3.56
C ARG A 25 -2.68 -1.11 -3.59
N ALA A 26 -2.41 -0.47 -2.46
CA ALA A 26 -2.52 0.98 -2.31
C ALA A 26 -1.24 1.74 -2.73
N THR A 27 -0.05 1.28 -2.33
CA THR A 27 1.21 2.02 -2.58
C THR A 27 1.47 2.31 -4.07
N PRO A 28 1.23 1.39 -5.02
CA PRO A 28 1.41 1.69 -6.45
C PRO A 28 0.48 2.81 -6.93
N LEU A 29 -0.76 2.82 -6.45
CA LEU A 29 -1.76 3.83 -6.80
C LEU A 29 -1.44 5.18 -6.14
N LEU A 30 -1.04 5.17 -4.86
CA LEU A 30 -0.55 6.37 -4.18
C LEU A 30 0.66 6.98 -4.89
N SER A 31 1.59 6.13 -5.34
CA SER A 31 2.75 6.59 -6.11
C SER A 31 2.37 7.18 -7.46
N LYS A 32 1.35 6.63 -8.13
CA LYS A 32 0.92 7.05 -9.46
C LYS A 32 0.10 8.36 -9.42
N TYR A 33 -0.72 8.55 -8.40
CA TYR A 33 -1.74 9.60 -8.38
C TYR A 33 -1.59 10.63 -7.25
N CYS A 34 -0.86 10.30 -6.18
CA CYS A 34 -0.82 11.16 -4.99
C CYS A 34 0.55 11.83 -4.81
N TYR A 35 1.66 11.14 -5.13
CA TYR A 35 2.99 11.59 -4.74
C TYR A 35 3.49 12.83 -5.49
N GLU A 36 2.96 13.13 -6.67
CA GLU A 36 3.30 14.37 -7.37
C GLU A 36 2.92 15.62 -6.57
N CYS A 37 1.77 15.60 -5.89
CA CYS A 37 1.24 16.72 -5.12
C CYS A 37 1.39 16.55 -3.60
N HIS A 38 1.44 15.31 -3.10
CA HIS A 38 1.46 14.94 -1.68
C HIS A 38 2.61 13.99 -1.33
N GLY A 39 3.71 14.05 -2.09
CA GLY A 39 4.92 13.25 -1.89
C GLY A 39 5.94 13.93 -0.98
N ALA A 40 7.20 13.49 -1.07
CA ALA A 40 8.30 14.08 -0.30
C ALA A 40 8.71 15.47 -0.81
N GLU A 41 8.65 15.67 -2.13
CA GLU A 41 9.09 16.93 -2.78
C GLU A 41 8.03 18.04 -2.72
N LYS A 42 6.74 17.66 -2.69
CA LYS A 42 5.60 18.60 -2.68
C LYS A 42 4.52 18.09 -1.75
N GLN A 43 4.02 18.99 -0.91
CA GLN A 43 3.04 18.70 0.14
C GLN A 43 1.87 19.70 0.04
N LYS A 44 1.13 19.65 -1.08
CA LYS A 44 -0.01 20.53 -1.34
C LYS A 44 -0.98 20.44 -0.17
N GLY A 45 -1.37 21.59 0.39
CA GLY A 45 -2.25 21.65 1.57
C GLY A 45 -1.64 21.08 2.87
N GLY A 46 -0.32 20.87 2.94
CA GLY A 46 0.34 20.28 4.11
C GLY A 46 0.06 18.78 4.27
N ILE A 47 -0.40 18.11 3.22
CA ILE A 47 -0.73 16.69 3.21
C ILE A 47 0.46 15.89 2.66
N GLU A 48 0.83 14.83 3.38
CA GLU A 48 1.90 13.90 3.01
C GLU A 48 1.34 12.48 2.91
N THR A 49 1.57 11.77 1.82
CA THR A 49 1.10 10.38 1.61
C THR A 49 2.24 9.37 1.49
N HIS A 50 3.47 9.84 1.26
CA HIS A 50 4.63 9.00 0.99
C HIS A 50 5.08 8.10 2.16
N HIS A 51 4.60 8.36 3.38
CA HIS A 51 4.87 7.52 4.55
C HIS A 51 3.94 6.30 4.66
N LEU A 52 2.88 6.22 3.85
CA LEU A 52 1.95 5.10 3.79
C LEU A 52 2.54 3.96 2.97
N THR A 53 3.57 3.30 3.50
CA THR A 53 4.37 2.30 2.77
C THR A 53 4.08 0.85 3.16
N SER A 54 3.31 0.63 4.23
CA SER A 54 3.02 -0.70 4.76
C SER A 54 1.67 -0.73 5.46
N THR A 55 1.17 -1.95 5.68
CA THR A 55 -0.02 -2.22 6.48
C THR A 55 0.13 -1.65 7.90
N ASP A 56 1.30 -1.76 8.50
CA ASP A 56 1.59 -1.22 9.83
C ASP A 56 1.59 0.33 9.87
N ALA A 57 2.13 1.00 8.85
CA ALA A 57 1.98 2.44 8.70
C ALA A 57 0.51 2.84 8.49
N ALA A 58 -0.20 2.11 7.63
CA ALA A 58 -1.62 2.30 7.37
C ALA A 58 -2.47 2.25 8.66
N PHE A 59 -2.22 1.27 9.53
CA PHE A 59 -2.88 1.21 10.85
C PHE A 59 -2.59 2.41 11.75
N ARG A 60 -1.32 2.84 11.84
CA ARG A 60 -0.95 4.02 12.64
C ARG A 60 -1.65 5.29 12.16
N HIS A 61 -1.89 5.39 10.86
CA HIS A 61 -2.46 6.57 10.20
C HIS A 61 -3.92 6.36 9.76
N HIS A 62 -4.68 5.45 10.39
CA HIS A 62 -6.04 5.07 9.98
C HIS A 62 -7.03 6.26 9.80
N ARG A 63 -7.00 7.28 10.68
CA ARG A 63 -7.87 8.46 10.51
C ARG A 63 -7.56 9.24 9.25
N PHE A 64 -6.27 9.30 8.89
CA PHE A 64 -5.86 9.96 7.66
C PHE A 64 -6.24 9.13 6.43
N LEU A 65 -6.16 7.80 6.53
CA LEU A 65 -6.65 6.90 5.49
C LEU A 65 -8.15 7.05 5.24
N GLU A 66 -8.96 7.22 6.28
CA GLU A 66 -10.39 7.49 6.14
C GLU A 66 -10.65 8.74 5.29
N ALA A 67 -9.95 9.84 5.57
CA ALA A 67 -10.04 11.07 4.77
C ALA A 67 -9.58 10.87 3.32
N ILE A 68 -8.50 10.11 3.08
CA ILE A 68 -8.06 9.77 1.72
C ILE A 68 -9.15 8.99 0.98
N ALA A 69 -9.75 7.97 1.62
CA ALA A 69 -10.79 7.17 1.00
C ALA A 69 -12.01 8.03 0.63
N GLU A 70 -12.48 8.90 1.51
CA GLU A 70 -13.59 9.81 1.25
C GLU A 70 -13.32 10.75 0.07
N GLN A 71 -12.11 11.32 0.01
CA GLN A 71 -11.72 12.23 -1.05
C GLN A 71 -11.58 11.54 -2.42
N VAL A 72 -11.13 10.28 -2.43
CA VAL A 72 -11.03 9.48 -3.66
C VAL A 72 -12.41 8.96 -4.08
N GLU A 73 -13.26 8.55 -3.13
CA GLU A 73 -14.63 8.08 -3.37
C GLU A 73 -15.54 9.19 -3.92
N SER A 74 -15.39 10.42 -3.43
CA SER A 74 -16.12 11.60 -3.93
C SER A 74 -15.65 12.05 -5.32
N GLY A 75 -14.47 11.60 -5.76
CA GLY A 75 -13.87 12.00 -7.03
C GLY A 75 -13.11 13.33 -6.97
N ASP A 76 -13.03 13.96 -5.80
CA ASP A 76 -12.34 15.22 -5.61
C ASP A 76 -10.80 15.08 -5.66
N MET A 77 -10.26 13.87 -5.45
CA MET A 77 -8.85 13.57 -5.64
C MET A 77 -8.64 12.37 -6.59
N PRO A 78 -7.64 12.46 -7.49
CA PRO A 78 -6.92 13.67 -7.89
C PRO A 78 -7.85 14.73 -8.52
N PRO A 79 -7.50 16.03 -8.46
CA PRO A 79 -8.24 17.09 -9.13
C PRO A 79 -8.40 16.84 -10.63
N ASP A 80 -9.48 17.35 -11.23
CA ASP A 80 -9.83 17.13 -12.63
C ASP A 80 -8.93 17.85 -13.65
N ASP A 81 -8.08 18.78 -13.18
CA ASP A 81 -7.08 19.49 -13.97
C ASP A 81 -5.71 18.78 -14.05
N GLU A 82 -5.56 17.61 -13.42
CA GLU A 82 -4.34 16.79 -13.49
C GLU A 82 -4.29 15.93 -14.77
N ASP A 83 -3.09 15.79 -15.35
CA ASP A 83 -2.88 15.03 -16.61
C ASP A 83 -3.16 13.52 -16.46
N VAL A 84 -3.04 12.99 -15.24
CA VAL A 84 -3.10 11.57 -14.94
C VAL A 84 -4.20 11.29 -13.91
N LEU A 85 -5.36 10.84 -14.41
CA LEU A 85 -6.51 10.50 -13.57
C LEU A 85 -6.68 8.98 -13.42
N PRO A 86 -7.11 8.48 -12.25
CA PRO A 86 -7.43 7.08 -12.07
C PRO A 86 -8.73 6.71 -12.79
N THR A 87 -8.72 5.51 -13.37
CA THR A 87 -9.96 4.87 -13.83
C THR A 87 -10.86 4.53 -12.63
N ASP A 88 -12.15 4.31 -12.86
CA ASP A 88 -13.07 3.89 -11.79
C ASP A 88 -12.61 2.61 -11.10
N ALA A 89 -12.02 1.68 -11.85
CA ALA A 89 -11.46 0.45 -11.31
C ALA A 89 -10.25 0.74 -10.38
N GLU A 90 -9.35 1.64 -10.77
CA GLU A 90 -8.21 2.04 -9.94
C GLU A 90 -8.65 2.81 -8.68
N ARG A 91 -9.67 3.69 -8.78
CA ARG A 91 -10.26 4.35 -7.60
C ARG A 91 -10.83 3.31 -6.63
N GLN A 92 -11.63 2.38 -7.15
CA GLN A 92 -12.21 1.30 -6.33
C GLN A 92 -11.14 0.41 -5.71
N GLU A 93 -10.06 0.10 -6.42
CA GLU A 93 -8.95 -0.69 -5.89
C GLU A 93 -8.24 0.04 -4.74
N LEU A 94 -7.92 1.33 -4.90
CA LEU A 94 -7.30 2.14 -3.84
C LEU A 94 -8.20 2.22 -2.61
N VAL A 95 -9.47 2.56 -2.82
CA VAL A 95 -10.47 2.68 -1.76
C VAL A 95 -10.67 1.35 -1.04
N SER A 96 -10.79 0.24 -1.77
CA SER A 96 -10.91 -1.11 -1.20
C SER A 96 -9.66 -1.50 -0.40
N GLY A 97 -8.48 -1.14 -0.89
CA GLY A 97 -7.21 -1.25 -0.17
C GLY A 97 -7.26 -0.59 1.19
N ILE A 98 -7.68 0.67 1.22
CA ILE A 98 -7.78 1.47 2.43
C ILE A 98 -8.87 0.95 3.38
N ARG A 99 -10.10 0.74 2.87
CA ARG A 99 -11.25 0.29 3.66
C ARG A 99 -11.01 -1.10 4.27
N SER A 100 -10.23 -1.97 3.63
CA SER A 100 -9.77 -3.24 4.21
C SER A 100 -9.00 -3.04 5.51
N ILE A 101 -8.11 -2.04 5.57
CA ILE A 101 -7.34 -1.72 6.78
C ILE A 101 -8.24 -1.17 7.87
N LEU A 102 -9.15 -0.25 7.54
CA LEU A 102 -10.11 0.32 8.48
C LEU A 102 -11.00 -0.78 9.08
N LYS A 103 -11.51 -1.69 8.24
CA LYS A 103 -12.28 -2.84 8.70
C LYS A 103 -11.48 -3.75 9.62
N LYS A 104 -10.22 -4.05 9.29
CA LYS A 104 -9.36 -4.87 10.16
C LYS A 104 -9.12 -4.22 11.51
N LEU A 105 -9.00 -2.89 11.55
CA LEU A 105 -8.86 -2.11 12.77
C LEU A 105 -10.12 -2.24 13.66
N GLU A 106 -11.31 -2.14 13.06
CA GLU A 106 -12.59 -2.33 13.75
C GLU A 106 -12.75 -3.74 14.31
N THR A 107 -12.36 -4.76 13.55
CA THR A 107 -12.47 -6.17 13.97
C THR A 107 -11.35 -6.62 14.91
N GLY A 108 -10.36 -5.76 15.17
CA GLY A 108 -9.19 -6.10 15.97
C GLY A 108 -8.23 -7.08 15.32
N ASP A 109 -8.29 -7.22 13.99
CA ASP A 109 -7.39 -8.07 13.19
C ASP A 109 -6.10 -7.31 12.88
N PHE A 110 -5.29 -7.14 13.92
CA PHE A 110 -4.01 -6.45 13.81
C PHE A 110 -2.92 -7.40 13.29
N PRO A 111 -2.00 -6.93 12.43
CA PRO A 111 -0.76 -7.62 12.15
C PRO A 111 -0.05 -7.83 13.48
N ARG A 112 0.01 -9.08 13.93
CA ARG A 112 0.78 -9.45 15.12
C ARG A 112 2.26 -9.44 14.75
N ASN A 113 2.81 -8.25 14.57
CA ASN A 113 4.25 -8.10 14.42
C ASN A 113 4.85 -8.37 15.80
N ALA A 114 5.32 -9.60 15.98
CA ALA A 114 6.06 -10.08 17.14
C ALA A 114 7.36 -9.28 17.29
N GLY A 115 7.25 -8.11 17.91
CA GLY A 115 8.37 -7.18 18.08
C GLY A 115 8.16 -6.18 19.21
N ARG A 116 7.28 -6.47 20.17
CA ARG A 116 7.22 -5.75 21.44
C ARG A 116 7.88 -6.61 22.52
N THR A 117 9.19 -6.76 22.45
CA THR A 117 9.97 -7.11 23.64
C THR A 117 9.97 -5.89 24.55
N THR A 118 8.98 -5.79 25.42
CA THR A 118 9.17 -5.08 26.69
C THR A 118 10.17 -5.89 27.50
N VAL A 119 11.46 -5.67 27.23
CA VAL A 119 12.52 -6.03 28.16
C VAL A 119 12.35 -5.11 29.36
N ARG A 120 12.07 -5.68 30.52
CA ARG A 120 12.17 -5.00 31.80
C ARG A 120 13.14 -5.78 32.66
#